data_AF-A0A1B6F9B8-F1
#
_entry.id   AF-A0A1B6F9B8-F1
#
_cell.length_a   1.000
_cell.length_b   1.000
_cell.length_c   1.000
_cell.angle_alpha   90.00
_cell.angle_beta   90.00
_cell.angle_gamma   90.00
#
_symmetry.space_group_name_H-M   'P 1'
#
loop_
_entity.id
_entity.type
_entity.pdbx_description
1 polymer ?
#
loop_
_entity_poly.entity_id
_entity_poly.type
_entity_poly.pdbx_seq_one_letter_code
_entity_poly.pdbx_strand_id
1 'polypeptide(L)'
;ILLAVICASIHIADGRIETIFHEFTSSLDKGQIQACSTLTNIIDVELICDAIKYKVQATKSGPNSYFLVMNGSFKEVDVHRLSDGGLLLSVDGSSYTTYMKEEVDRYRLVVGNLTCVFEKENDPSILRSPSAGRLLNYLVDSGTHVTRGSPYAEIEVMKMVMTLTATENGVITLTKCAGSILDAGSQLATVELDDPSLVTKAILFRGQFETNILGSSQLPEKLNS
;
A
#
# COMPACT_ATOMS: atom_id res chain seq x y z
N ILE A 1 -15.86 -1.62 -6.87
CA ILE A 1 -14.62 -1.89 -6.08
C ILE A 1 -13.51 -2.53 -6.91
N LEU A 2 -13.79 -3.57 -7.72
CA LEU A 2 -12.76 -4.26 -8.51
C LEU A 2 -12.00 -3.36 -9.49
N LEU A 3 -12.66 -2.40 -10.14
CA LEU A 3 -11.97 -1.39 -10.95
C LEU A 3 -10.94 -0.60 -10.13
N ALA A 4 -11.29 -0.18 -8.91
CA ALA A 4 -10.35 0.54 -8.04
C ALA A 4 -9.18 -0.36 -7.61
N VAL A 5 -9.42 -1.66 -7.38
CA VAL A 5 -8.36 -2.64 -7.11
C VAL A 5 -7.40 -2.74 -8.31
N ILE A 6 -7.94 -2.87 -9.53
CA ILE A 6 -7.15 -2.88 -10.78
C ILE A 6 -6.29 -1.61 -10.87
N CYS A 7 -6.91 -0.43 -10.72
CA CYS A 7 -6.20 0.84 -10.82
C CYS A 7 -5.11 1.00 -9.75
N ALA A 8 -5.40 0.66 -8.48
CA ALA A 8 -4.41 0.72 -7.41
C ALA A 8 -3.25 -0.25 -7.63
N SER A 9 -3.54 -1.48 -8.08
CA SER A 9 -2.49 -2.46 -8.41
C SER A 9 -1.55 -1.96 -9.50
N ILE A 10 -2.08 -1.28 -10.52
CA ILE A 10 -1.25 -0.68 -11.57
C ILE A 10 -0.40 0.46 -11.02
N HIS A 11 -0.97 1.39 -10.25
CA HIS A 11 -0.19 2.49 -9.65
C HIS A 11 0.99 1.97 -8.79
N ILE A 12 0.74 0.95 -7.96
CA ILE A 12 1.77 0.37 -7.08
C ILE A 12 2.83 -0.35 -7.92
N ALA A 13 2.41 -1.17 -8.88
CA ALA A 13 3.35 -1.95 -9.70
C ALA A 13 4.20 -1.04 -10.59
N ASP A 14 3.57 -0.07 -11.26
CA ASP A 14 4.24 0.87 -12.15
C ASP A 14 5.27 1.72 -11.42
N GLY A 15 4.90 2.31 -10.27
CA GLY A 15 5.83 3.09 -9.46
C GLY A 15 7.01 2.26 -8.92
N ARG A 16 6.76 1.02 -8.48
CA ARG A 16 7.83 0.13 -7.99
C ARG A 16 8.77 -0.30 -9.11
N ILE A 17 8.23 -0.74 -10.24
CA ILE A 17 9.03 -1.17 -11.38
C ILE A 17 9.88 -0.01 -11.89
N GLU A 18 9.32 1.19 -12.02
CA GLU A 18 10.10 2.36 -12.43
C GLU A 18 11.19 2.74 -11.45
N THR A 19 10.92 2.65 -10.14
CA THR A 19 11.96 2.87 -9.12
C THR A 19 13.10 1.87 -9.29
N ILE A 20 12.78 0.59 -9.47
CA ILE A 20 13.78 -0.47 -9.71
C ILE A 20 14.60 -0.19 -10.97
N PHE A 21 13.96 0.17 -12.09
CA PHE A 21 14.65 0.51 -13.33
C PHE A 21 15.53 1.75 -13.17
N HIS A 22 15.02 2.80 -12.51
CA HIS A 22 15.76 4.03 -12.26
C HIS A 22 16.99 3.79 -11.37
N GLU A 23 16.86 3.01 -10.30
CA GLU A 23 17.97 2.64 -9.42
C GLU A 23 19.04 1.82 -10.15
N PHE A 24 18.61 0.89 -11.01
CA PHE A 24 19.50 0.10 -11.84
C PHE A 24 20.28 1.00 -12.82
N THR A 25 19.59 1.87 -13.56
CA THR A 25 20.24 2.83 -14.48
C THR A 25 21.18 3.77 -13.74
N SER A 26 20.76 4.32 -12.58
CA SER A 26 21.61 5.20 -11.77
C SER A 26 22.89 4.49 -11.27
N SER A 27 22.81 3.19 -10.98
CA SER A 27 23.97 2.39 -10.61
C SER A 27 24.92 2.19 -11.81
N LEU A 28 24.36 1.90 -12.98
CA LEU A 28 25.13 1.76 -14.22
C LEU A 28 25.86 3.06 -14.60
N ASP A 29 25.20 4.21 -14.46
CA ASP A 29 25.82 5.53 -14.70
C ASP A 29 27.02 5.79 -13.78
N LYS A 30 27.04 5.17 -12.60
CA LYS A 30 28.16 5.21 -11.63
C LYS A 30 29.20 4.10 -11.89
N GLY A 31 29.07 3.33 -12.97
CA GLY A 31 29.93 2.20 -13.31
C GLY A 31 29.72 0.95 -12.46
N GLN A 32 28.60 0.85 -11.72
CA GLN A 32 28.27 -0.29 -10.87
C GLN A 32 27.28 -1.21 -11.58
N ILE A 33 27.66 -2.47 -11.79
CA ILE A 33 26.77 -3.48 -12.38
C ILE A 33 26.02 -4.19 -11.26
N GLN A 34 24.71 -3.95 -11.18
CA GLN A 34 23.81 -4.68 -10.28
C GLN A 34 23.47 -6.07 -10.87
N ALA A 35 23.09 -7.02 -10.02
CA ALA A 35 22.67 -8.33 -10.47
C ALA A 35 21.34 -8.24 -11.24
N CYS A 36 21.21 -8.94 -12.38
CA CYS A 36 19.97 -8.91 -13.18
C CYS A 36 18.72 -9.37 -12.42
N SER A 37 18.90 -10.13 -11.32
CA SER A 37 17.80 -10.53 -10.43
C SER A 37 17.12 -9.36 -9.72
N THR A 38 17.72 -8.16 -9.71
CA THR A 38 17.08 -6.95 -9.18
C THR A 38 16.04 -6.38 -10.14
N LEU A 39 16.16 -6.65 -11.44
CA LEU A 39 15.19 -6.24 -12.46
C LEU A 39 14.04 -7.25 -12.50
N THR A 40 12.94 -6.91 -11.84
CA THR A 40 11.67 -7.64 -11.96
C THR A 40 10.64 -6.79 -12.69
N ASN A 41 9.85 -7.44 -13.52
CA ASN A 41 8.65 -6.87 -14.12
C ASN A 41 7.37 -7.38 -13.44
N ILE A 42 7.49 -8.19 -12.39
CA ILE A 42 6.37 -8.78 -11.63
C ILE A 42 6.38 -8.20 -10.22
N ILE A 43 5.24 -7.68 -9.78
CA ILE A 43 5.00 -7.14 -8.45
C ILE A 43 3.75 -7.79 -7.88
N ASP A 44 3.89 -8.44 -6.73
CA ASP A 44 2.74 -8.86 -5.93
C ASP A 44 2.22 -7.66 -5.12
N VAL A 45 0.94 -7.35 -5.30
CA VAL A 45 0.25 -6.23 -4.67
C VAL A 45 -0.80 -6.78 -3.71
N GLU A 46 -0.80 -6.25 -2.49
CA GLU A 46 -1.81 -6.54 -1.47
C GLU A 46 -2.55 -5.27 -1.09
N LEU A 47 -3.87 -5.31 -1.18
CA LEU A 47 -4.77 -4.19 -0.88
C LEU A 47 -5.86 -4.66 0.07
N ILE A 48 -6.18 -3.90 1.10
CA ILE A 48 -7.30 -4.20 1.99
C ILE A 48 -8.36 -3.11 1.84
N CYS A 49 -9.61 -3.51 1.63
CA CYS A 49 -10.76 -2.60 1.63
C CYS A 49 -11.93 -3.30 2.30
N ASP A 50 -12.57 -2.62 3.27
CA ASP A 50 -13.70 -3.15 4.05
C ASP A 50 -13.42 -4.56 4.63
N ALA A 51 -12.24 -4.73 5.24
CA ALA A 51 -11.74 -5.99 5.80
C ALA A 51 -11.60 -7.15 4.77
N ILE A 52 -11.62 -6.86 3.47
CA ILE A 52 -11.37 -7.82 2.40
C ILE A 52 -9.97 -7.58 1.83
N LYS A 53 -9.13 -8.60 1.82
CA LYS A 53 -7.78 -8.59 1.26
C LYS A 53 -7.79 -9.04 -0.20
N TYR A 54 -7.32 -8.18 -1.09
CA TYR A 54 -7.09 -8.48 -2.50
C TYR A 54 -5.60 -8.74 -2.71
N LYS A 55 -5.26 -9.91 -3.26
CA LYS A 55 -3.91 -10.24 -3.70
C LYS A 55 -3.88 -10.27 -5.22
N VAL A 56 -3.18 -9.33 -5.81
CA VAL A 56 -3.09 -9.18 -7.27
C VAL A 56 -1.63 -9.24 -7.66
N GLN A 57 -1.30 -10.13 -8.58
CA GLN A 57 0.01 -10.12 -9.21
C GLN A 57 -0.06 -9.22 -10.44
N ALA A 58 0.80 -8.21 -10.50
CA ALA A 58 0.88 -7.27 -11.60
C ALA A 58 2.18 -7.47 -12.37
N THR A 59 2.08 -7.73 -13.66
CA THR A 59 3.21 -8.01 -14.56
C THR A 59 3.27 -6.98 -15.67
N LYS A 60 4.37 -6.23 -15.77
CA LYS A 60 4.62 -5.35 -16.91
C LYS A 60 4.97 -6.20 -18.14
N SER A 61 4.08 -6.20 -19.13
CA SER A 61 4.17 -7.00 -20.35
C SER A 61 4.65 -6.22 -21.56
N GLY A 62 4.60 -4.89 -21.50
CA GLY A 62 5.11 -4.00 -22.54
C GLY A 62 5.46 -2.63 -21.96
N PRO A 63 5.89 -1.68 -22.80
CA PRO A 63 6.20 -0.32 -22.36
C PRO A 63 5.04 0.35 -21.62
N ASN A 64 3.84 0.16 -22.15
CA ASN A 64 2.59 0.78 -21.69
C ASN A 64 1.51 -0.26 -21.36
N SER A 65 1.85 -1.53 -21.18
CA SER A 65 0.85 -2.58 -20.93
C SER A 65 1.22 -3.48 -19.75
N TYR A 66 0.20 -3.87 -19.01
CA TYR A 66 0.29 -4.73 -17.83
C TYR A 66 -0.74 -5.86 -17.89
N PHE A 67 -0.35 -7.02 -17.38
CA PHE A 67 -1.25 -8.12 -17.03
C PHE A 67 -1.41 -8.19 -15.52
N LEU A 68 -2.65 -8.12 -15.06
CA LEU A 68 -3.03 -8.39 -13.68
C LEU A 68 -3.58 -9.80 -13.57
N VAL A 69 -3.15 -10.56 -12.56
CA VAL A 69 -3.64 -11.91 -12.26
C VAL A 69 -4.18 -11.95 -10.84
N MET A 70 -5.40 -12.45 -10.67
CA MET A 70 -6.03 -12.65 -9.37
C MET A 70 -6.96 -13.86 -9.43
N ASN A 71 -6.80 -14.80 -8.48
CA ASN A 71 -7.69 -15.95 -8.28
C ASN A 71 -7.97 -16.77 -9.56
N GLY A 72 -6.94 -16.97 -10.39
CA GLY A 72 -7.05 -17.75 -11.64
C GLY A 72 -7.69 -16.98 -12.82
N SER A 73 -8.01 -15.70 -12.64
CA SER A 73 -8.45 -14.80 -13.70
C SER A 73 -7.38 -13.75 -14.00
N PHE A 74 -7.48 -13.11 -15.17
CA PHE A 74 -6.54 -12.06 -15.57
C PHE A 74 -7.25 -10.85 -16.20
N LYS A 75 -6.53 -9.73 -16.23
CA LYS A 75 -6.94 -8.50 -16.92
C LYS A 75 -5.74 -7.87 -17.60
N GLU A 76 -5.93 -7.42 -18.84
CA GLU A 76 -4.96 -6.58 -19.53
C GLU A 76 -5.33 -5.11 -19.33
N VAL A 77 -4.33 -4.28 -19.07
CA VAL A 77 -4.49 -2.85 -18.82
C VAL A 77 -3.44 -2.08 -19.58
N ASP A 78 -3.88 -1.12 -20.39
CA ASP A 78 -2.98 -0.13 -21.00
C ASP A 78 -2.83 1.08 -20.08
N VAL A 79 -1.60 1.57 -19.99
CA VAL A 79 -1.18 2.63 -19.07
C VAL A 79 -0.55 3.75 -19.86
N HIS A 80 -1.12 4.94 -19.74
CA HIS A 80 -0.56 6.16 -20.32
C HIS A 80 -0.33 7.18 -19.22
N ARG A 81 0.93 7.61 -19.06
CA ARG A 81 1.26 8.61 -18.06
C ARG A 81 0.85 10.01 -18.52
N LEU A 82 0.21 10.74 -17.63
CA LEU A 82 -0.22 12.11 -17.85
C LEU A 82 0.87 13.10 -17.41
N SER A 83 0.86 14.31 -17.97
CA SER A 83 1.85 15.35 -17.65
C SER A 83 1.74 15.89 -16.23
N ASP A 84 0.63 15.65 -15.56
CA ASP A 84 0.35 16.08 -14.18
C ASP A 84 0.70 15.02 -13.12
N GLY A 85 1.34 13.91 -13.53
CA GLY A 85 1.72 12.81 -12.64
C GLY A 85 0.61 11.76 -12.41
N GLY A 86 -0.56 11.92 -13.02
CA GLY A 86 -1.59 10.90 -13.05
C GLY A 86 -1.33 9.79 -14.07
N LEU A 87 -2.14 8.74 -14.02
CA LEU A 87 -2.20 7.67 -15.03
C LEU A 87 -3.57 7.64 -15.69
N LEU A 88 -3.59 7.60 -17.02
CA LEU A 88 -4.76 7.23 -17.81
C LEU A 88 -4.71 5.71 -18.06
N LEU A 89 -5.65 5.00 -17.44
CA LEU A 89 -5.74 3.54 -17.49
C LEU A 89 -6.87 3.10 -18.40
N SER A 90 -6.59 2.27 -19.39
CA SER A 90 -7.62 1.66 -20.24
C SER A 90 -7.88 0.22 -19.83
N VAL A 91 -9.10 -0.06 -19.39
CA VAL A 91 -9.57 -1.36 -18.91
C VAL A 91 -10.87 -1.69 -19.63
N ASP A 92 -10.95 -2.86 -20.28
CA ASP A 92 -12.11 -3.30 -21.07
C ASP A 92 -12.62 -2.26 -22.10
N GLY A 93 -11.70 -1.52 -22.74
CA GLY A 93 -12.05 -0.50 -23.73
C GLY A 93 -12.58 0.82 -23.14
N SER A 94 -12.62 0.97 -21.81
CA SER A 94 -12.94 2.24 -21.13
C SER A 94 -11.68 2.84 -20.52
N SER A 95 -11.52 4.16 -20.61
CA SER A 95 -10.36 4.88 -20.06
C SER A 95 -10.72 5.67 -18.81
N TYR A 96 -9.82 5.62 -17.81
CA TYR A 96 -10.00 6.26 -16.52
C TYR A 96 -8.76 7.07 -16.16
N THR A 97 -8.95 8.36 -15.89
CA THR A 97 -7.90 9.19 -15.28
C THR A 97 -7.80 8.84 -13.80
N THR A 98 -6.61 8.50 -13.34
CA THR A 98 -6.37 8.01 -11.98
C THR A 98 -5.16 8.65 -11.32
N TYR A 99 -5.26 8.88 -10.02
CA TYR A 99 -4.18 9.41 -9.19
C TYR A 99 -4.07 8.58 -7.92
N MET A 100 -2.86 8.30 -7.45
CA MET A 100 -2.65 7.60 -6.19
C MET A 100 -1.68 8.37 -5.31
N LYS A 101 -2.02 8.47 -4.03
CA LYS A 101 -1.11 8.91 -2.98
C LYS A 101 -0.88 7.75 -2.01
N GLU A 102 0.39 7.40 -1.81
CA GLU A 102 0.81 6.41 -0.82
C GLU A 102 1.10 7.08 0.52
N GLU A 103 0.56 6.52 1.60
CA GLU A 103 0.85 6.87 3.00
C GLU A 103 1.38 5.60 3.70
N VAL A 104 1.75 5.68 4.99
CA VAL A 104 2.38 4.54 5.69
C VAL A 104 1.43 3.35 5.80
N ASP A 105 0.18 3.61 6.18
CA ASP A 105 -0.83 2.60 6.50
C ASP A 105 -1.88 2.39 5.40
N ARG A 106 -1.88 3.25 4.36
CA ARG A 106 -2.92 3.25 3.33
C ARG A 106 -2.45 3.78 1.98
N TYR A 107 -3.26 3.50 0.96
CA TYR A 107 -3.24 4.09 -0.37
C TYR A 107 -4.53 4.86 -0.58
N ARG A 108 -4.43 6.13 -0.98
CA ARG A 108 -5.58 6.94 -1.39
C ARG A 108 -5.59 7.04 -2.92
N LEU A 109 -6.51 6.33 -3.54
CA LEU A 109 -6.72 6.31 -4.98
C LEU A 109 -7.87 7.24 -5.37
N VAL A 110 -7.70 7.99 -6.44
CA VAL A 110 -8.76 8.74 -7.10
C VAL A 110 -8.93 8.17 -8.51
N VAL A 111 -10.15 7.80 -8.90
CA VAL A 111 -10.52 7.32 -10.23
C VAL A 111 -11.63 8.23 -10.77
N GLY A 112 -11.30 9.11 -11.71
CA GLY A 112 -12.19 10.19 -12.13
C GLY A 112 -12.57 11.10 -10.95
N ASN A 113 -13.84 11.12 -10.58
CA ASN A 113 -14.35 11.87 -9.42
C ASN A 113 -14.55 11.01 -8.16
N LEU A 114 -14.22 9.72 -8.20
CA LEU A 114 -14.39 8.80 -7.08
C LEU A 114 -13.09 8.65 -6.30
N THR A 115 -13.16 8.73 -4.97
CA THR A 115 -12.03 8.44 -4.08
C THR A 115 -12.22 7.08 -3.41
N CYS A 116 -11.20 6.23 -3.48
CA CYS A 116 -11.13 4.93 -2.80
C CYS A 116 -9.91 4.91 -1.88
N VAL A 117 -10.04 4.31 -0.69
CA VAL A 117 -8.94 4.12 0.25
C VAL A 117 -8.70 2.63 0.42
N PHE A 118 -7.45 2.21 0.23
CA PHE A 118 -7.01 0.85 0.49
C PHE A 118 -6.06 0.86 1.68
N GLU A 119 -6.36 0.09 2.71
CA GLU A 119 -5.45 -0.13 3.82
C GLU A 119 -4.32 -1.09 3.40
N LYS A 120 -3.14 -0.89 3.96
CA LYS A 120 -2.05 -1.87 3.88
C LYS A 120 -2.28 -2.91 4.98
N GLU A 121 -1.74 -4.10 4.78
CA GLU A 121 -1.74 -5.09 5.86
C GLU A 121 -0.96 -4.53 7.05
N ASN A 122 -1.66 -4.38 8.17
CA ASN A 122 -1.12 -3.86 9.41
C ASN A 122 -1.31 -4.91 10.51
N ASP A 123 -0.21 -5.28 11.16
CA ASP A 123 -0.25 -6.13 12.34
C ASP A 123 -0.38 -5.22 13.58
N PRO A 124 -1.51 -5.26 14.31
CA PRO A 124 -1.73 -4.38 15.45
C PRO A 124 -0.76 -4.65 16.61
N SER A 125 -0.06 -5.78 16.62
CA SER A 125 1.01 -6.07 17.58
C SER A 125 2.31 -5.31 17.26
N ILE A 126 2.43 -4.63 16.12
CA ILE A 126 3.65 -3.93 15.72
C ILE A 126 3.43 -2.41 15.74
N LEU A 127 4.13 -1.72 16.63
CA LEU A 127 4.09 -0.25 16.72
C LEU A 127 5.15 0.35 15.79
N ARG A 128 4.70 1.16 14.84
CA ARG A 128 5.53 1.77 13.79
C ARG A 128 5.56 3.29 13.88
N SER A 129 6.67 3.89 13.46
CA SER A 129 6.75 5.34 13.29
C SER A 129 5.88 5.78 12.10
N PRO A 130 4.99 6.78 12.26
CA PRO A 130 4.17 7.29 11.15
C PRO A 130 4.98 8.16 10.17
N SER A 131 6.15 8.64 10.57
CA SER A 131 6.96 9.59 9.83
C SER A 131 8.45 9.27 9.94
N ALA A 132 9.23 9.80 9.01
CA ALA A 132 10.69 9.83 9.14
C ALA A 132 11.11 10.88 10.19
N GLY A 133 12.18 10.61 10.92
CA GLY A 133 12.63 11.46 12.02
C GLY A 133 13.68 10.79 12.89
N ARG A 134 13.76 11.22 14.15
CA ARG A 134 14.66 10.64 15.15
C ARG A 134 13.87 10.21 16.37
N LEU A 135 14.08 8.98 16.84
CA LEU A 135 13.56 8.53 18.12
C LEU A 135 14.28 9.31 19.23
N LEU A 136 13.54 10.09 20.03
CA LEU A 136 14.12 10.80 21.16
C LEU A 136 14.28 9.83 22.31
N ASN A 137 13.17 9.44 22.94
CA ASN A 137 13.14 8.56 24.10
C ASN A 137 11.85 7.71 24.10
N TYR A 138 11.86 6.65 24.90
CA TYR A 138 10.64 5.95 25.31
C TYR A 138 10.12 6.54 26.62
N LEU A 139 8.80 6.53 26.77
CA LEU A 139 8.08 7.00 27.96
C LEU A 139 7.69 5.85 28.89
N VAL A 140 7.95 4.61 28.46
CA VAL A 140 7.67 3.37 29.18
C VAL A 140 8.88 2.44 29.05
N ASP A 141 9.04 1.54 30.02
CA ASP A 141 10.06 0.50 29.96
C ASP A 141 9.56 -0.72 29.17
N SER A 142 10.50 -1.49 28.60
CA SER A 142 10.17 -2.77 27.97
C SER A 142 9.62 -3.75 29.02
N GLY A 143 8.54 -4.45 28.68
CA GLY A 143 7.78 -5.32 29.58
C GLY A 143 6.65 -4.62 30.33
N THR A 144 6.42 -3.32 30.09
CA THR A 144 5.32 -2.57 30.70
C THR A 144 4.00 -2.88 30.03
N HIS A 145 2.92 -3.00 30.81
CA HIS A 145 1.57 -3.06 30.27
C HIS A 145 1.11 -1.66 29.85
N VAL A 146 0.70 -1.52 28.58
CA VAL A 146 0.21 -0.28 27.98
C VAL A 146 -1.25 -0.42 27.59
N THR A 147 -1.98 0.70 27.63
CA THR A 147 -3.37 0.75 27.20
C THR A 147 -3.48 1.53 25.89
N ARG A 148 -4.47 1.20 25.06
CA ARG A 148 -4.78 1.94 23.84
C ARG A 148 -4.87 3.45 24.11
N GLY A 149 -4.13 4.23 23.33
CA GLY A 149 -4.01 5.68 23.47
C GLY A 149 -2.98 6.16 24.49
N SER A 150 -2.37 5.28 25.31
CA SER A 150 -1.32 5.69 26.23
C SER A 150 -0.03 6.03 25.48
N PRO A 151 0.67 7.12 25.85
CA PRO A 151 1.91 7.50 25.21
C PRO A 151 3.03 6.52 25.57
N TYR A 152 3.85 6.12 24.59
CA TYR A 152 4.95 5.16 24.80
C TYR A 152 6.30 5.65 24.30
N ALA A 153 6.34 6.61 23.37
CA ALA A 153 7.57 7.12 22.79
C ALA A 153 7.43 8.58 22.33
N GLU A 154 8.55 9.27 22.20
CA GLU A 154 8.64 10.59 21.59
C GLU A 154 9.61 10.55 20.41
N ILE A 155 9.20 11.14 19.30
CA ILE A 155 10.02 11.29 18.10
C ILE A 155 10.18 12.77 17.74
N GLU A 156 11.32 13.12 17.17
CA GLU A 156 11.56 14.42 16.56
C GLU A 156 11.33 14.33 15.05
N VAL A 157 10.40 15.15 14.57
CA VAL A 157 10.06 15.28 13.14
C VAL A 157 10.06 16.76 12.80
N MET A 158 10.89 17.19 11.85
CA MET A 158 10.98 18.59 11.43
C MET A 158 11.17 19.58 12.60
N LYS A 159 12.03 19.25 13.58
CA LYS A 159 12.28 20.01 14.83
C LYS A 159 11.07 20.12 15.78
N MET A 160 10.01 19.37 15.52
CA MET A 160 8.85 19.25 16.40
C MET A 160 8.89 17.90 17.11
N VAL A 161 8.57 17.91 18.40
CA VAL A 161 8.41 16.68 19.18
C VAL A 161 6.98 16.17 18.99
N MET A 162 6.86 14.90 18.61
CA MET A 162 5.59 14.20 18.46
C MET A 162 5.57 12.99 19.40
N THR A 163 4.52 12.90 20.21
CA THR A 163 4.29 11.77 21.10
C THR A 163 3.55 10.67 20.35
N LEU A 164 4.09 9.46 20.40
CA LEU A 164 3.48 8.25 19.85
C LEU A 164 2.69 7.52 20.93
N THR A 165 1.52 7.01 20.55
CA THR A 165 0.58 6.33 21.46
C THR A 165 0.40 4.87 21.06
N ALA A 166 0.16 4.01 22.05
CA ALA A 166 -0.12 2.60 21.82
C ALA A 166 -1.45 2.43 21.08
N THR A 167 -1.49 1.57 20.07
CA THR A 167 -2.70 1.33 19.27
C THR A 167 -3.66 0.37 19.95
N GLU A 168 -3.15 -0.53 20.78
CA GLU A 168 -3.90 -1.60 21.46
C GLU A 168 -3.41 -1.80 22.91
N ASN A 169 -4.17 -2.58 23.68
CA ASN A 169 -3.81 -2.97 25.05
C ASN A 169 -2.86 -4.18 25.04
N GLY A 170 -1.83 -4.16 25.86
CA GLY A 170 -0.93 -5.31 25.98
C GLY A 170 0.42 -4.99 26.60
N VAL A 171 1.34 -5.96 26.58
CA VAL A 171 2.70 -5.82 27.12
C VAL A 171 3.66 -5.40 26.01
N ILE A 172 4.28 -4.21 26.16
CA ILE A 172 5.16 -3.65 25.13
C ILE A 172 6.60 -4.19 25.24
N THR A 173 7.21 -4.54 24.11
CA THR A 173 8.63 -4.88 23.99
C THR A 173 9.30 -3.92 23.02
N LEU A 174 10.26 -3.14 23.53
CA LEU A 174 10.92 -2.09 22.76
C LEU A 174 11.99 -2.70 21.84
N THR A 175 12.01 -2.34 20.56
CA THR A 175 12.91 -2.95 19.56
C THR A 175 14.04 -2.01 19.14
N LYS A 176 13.78 -0.70 19.01
CA LYS A 176 14.78 0.30 18.59
C LYS A 176 15.40 1.00 19.79
N CYS A 177 16.65 1.45 19.69
CA CYS A 177 17.30 2.27 20.72
C CYS A 177 16.92 3.75 20.60
N ALA A 178 16.77 4.45 21.73
CA ALA A 178 16.70 5.90 21.78
C ALA A 178 17.85 6.55 21.00
N GLY A 179 17.57 7.63 20.27
CA GLY A 179 18.51 8.30 19.37
C GLY A 179 18.56 7.74 17.94
N SER A 180 17.89 6.62 17.64
CA SER A 180 17.89 6.02 16.29
C SER A 180 17.23 6.93 15.25
N ILE A 181 17.76 6.92 14.03
CA ILE A 181 17.08 7.49 12.86
C ILE A 181 15.94 6.55 12.45
N LEU A 182 14.81 7.15 12.11
CA LEU A 182 13.58 6.47 11.74
C LEU A 182 13.20 6.89 10.32
N ASP A 183 12.82 5.90 9.52
CA ASP A 183 12.03 6.09 8.30
C ASP A 183 10.54 5.93 8.61
N ALA A 184 9.68 6.44 7.72
CA ALA A 184 8.25 6.20 7.82
C ALA A 184 7.94 4.69 7.75
N GLY A 185 7.17 4.17 8.70
CA GLY A 185 6.87 2.74 8.85
C GLY A 185 7.90 1.94 9.67
N SER A 186 8.97 2.56 10.17
CA SER A 186 9.98 1.90 11.02
C SER A 186 9.34 1.28 12.26
N GLN A 187 9.60 -0.01 12.49
CA GLN A 187 9.16 -0.69 13.72
C GLN A 187 9.93 -0.16 14.94
N LEU A 188 9.18 0.26 15.96
CA LEU A 188 9.70 0.81 17.21
C LEU A 188 9.59 -0.20 18.35
N ALA A 189 8.45 -0.88 18.43
CA ALA A 189 8.15 -1.85 19.47
C ALA A 189 7.16 -2.91 18.97
N THR A 190 7.07 -4.02 19.70
CA THR A 190 6.01 -5.02 19.58
C THR A 190 5.13 -5.01 20.84
N VAL A 191 3.88 -5.41 20.73
CA VAL A 191 2.94 -5.49 21.84
C VAL A 191 2.35 -6.90 21.89
N GLU A 192 2.52 -7.59 23.01
CA GLU A 192 1.78 -8.81 23.30
C GLU A 192 0.35 -8.41 23.69
N LEU A 193 -0.59 -8.56 22.76
CA LEU A 193 -1.96 -8.10 22.92
C LEU A 193 -2.69 -8.89 24.02
N ASP A 194 -3.45 -8.18 24.87
CA ASP A 194 -4.31 -8.81 25.87
C ASP A 194 -5.40 -9.68 25.22
N ASP A 195 -5.94 -9.21 24.09
CA ASP A 195 -6.90 -9.95 23.26
C ASP A 195 -6.26 -10.28 21.90
N PRO A 196 -5.78 -11.52 21.70
CA PRO A 196 -5.16 -11.92 20.44
C PRO A 196 -6.16 -11.98 19.27
N SER A 197 -7.47 -11.95 19.52
CA SER A 197 -8.48 -11.93 18.45
C SER A 197 -8.52 -10.60 17.68
N LEU A 198 -7.96 -9.52 18.27
CA LEU A 198 -7.80 -8.22 17.63
C LEU A 198 -6.84 -8.26 16.45
N VAL A 199 -6.00 -9.30 16.32
CA VAL A 199 -5.30 -9.63 15.08
C VAL A 199 -6.29 -10.21 14.06
N THR A 200 -7.34 -9.46 13.74
CA THR A 200 -8.31 -9.85 12.72
C THR A 200 -7.68 -9.60 11.36
N LYS A 201 -7.15 -10.66 10.77
CA LYS A 201 -6.63 -10.63 9.40
C LYS A 201 -7.79 -10.41 8.43
N ALA A 202 -7.63 -9.46 7.51
CA ALA A 202 -8.58 -9.26 6.43
C ALA A 202 -8.86 -10.57 5.69
N ILE A 203 -10.13 -10.80 5.36
CA ILE A 203 -10.59 -12.02 4.68
C ILE A 203 -10.11 -11.96 3.23
N LEU A 204 -9.42 -13.00 2.78
CA LEU A 204 -8.95 -13.07 1.40
C LEU A 204 -10.14 -13.09 0.43
N PHE A 205 -10.15 -12.16 -0.52
CA PHE A 205 -11.09 -12.13 -1.63
C PHE A 205 -10.94 -13.41 -2.46
N ARG A 206 -12.05 -14.12 -2.69
CA ARG A 206 -12.06 -15.37 -3.48
C ARG A 206 -12.72 -15.24 -4.85
N GLY A 207 -13.25 -14.06 -5.19
CA GLY A 207 -13.83 -13.80 -6.50
C GLY A 207 -12.77 -13.59 -7.58
N GLN A 208 -13.21 -13.44 -8.82
CA GLN A 208 -12.34 -13.21 -9.98
C GLN A 208 -12.54 -11.80 -10.53
N PHE A 209 -11.67 -11.36 -11.44
CA PHE A 209 -11.96 -10.18 -12.25
C PHE A 209 -13.22 -10.44 -13.09
N GLU A 210 -14.10 -9.45 -13.16
CA GLU A 210 -15.27 -9.51 -14.01
C GLU A 210 -14.83 -9.72 -15.47
N THR A 211 -15.33 -10.78 -16.08
CA THR A 211 -15.13 -11.03 -17.51
C THR A 211 -16.29 -10.34 -18.21
N ASN A 212 -16.03 -9.23 -18.89
CA ASN A 212 -16.97 -8.71 -19.87
C ASN A 212 -16.98 -9.67 -21.06
N ILE A 213 -17.78 -10.73 -20.97
CA ILE A 213 -18.16 -11.51 -22.13
C ILE A 213 -19.10 -10.60 -22.92
N LEU A 214 -18.63 -10.03 -24.02
CA LEU A 214 -19.45 -9.23 -24.93
C LEU A 214 -20.75 -10.00 -25.26
N GLY A 215 -21.89 -9.51 -24.77
CA GLY A 215 -23.21 -10.02 -25.17
C GLY A 215 -24.30 -10.03 -24.11
N SER A 216 -24.71 -8.88 -23.57
CA SER A 216 -26.14 -8.55 -23.42
C SER A 216 -26.31 -7.12 -22.91
N SER A 217 -26.87 -6.30 -23.79
CA SER A 217 -27.49 -5.01 -23.52
C SER A 217 -28.42 -5.09 -22.30
N GLN A 218 -28.24 -4.23 -21.30
CA GLN A 218 -29.32 -3.47 -20.64
C GLN A 218 -28.73 -2.21 -19.96
N LEU A 219 -28.90 -1.06 -20.60
CA LEU A 219 -28.95 0.22 -19.90
C LEU A 219 -30.32 0.29 -19.20
N PRO A 220 -30.41 0.51 -17.87
CA PRO A 220 -31.66 0.99 -17.30
C PRO A 220 -31.77 2.49 -17.56
N GLU A 221 -32.60 2.84 -18.54
CA GLU A 221 -33.24 4.16 -18.62
C GLU A 221 -34.05 4.43 -17.34
N LYS A 222 -33.81 5.61 -16.76
CA LYS A 222 -34.74 6.52 -16.05
C LYS A 222 -34.16 7.04 -14.74
N LEU A 223 -33.71 8.29 -14.77
CA LEU A 223 -34.01 9.23 -13.69
C LEU A 223 -33.98 10.68 -14.21
N ASN A 224 -35.07 11.08 -14.85
CA ASN A 224 -35.46 12.48 -14.90
C ASN A 224 -36.84 12.57 -14.24
N SER A 225 -36.89 13.23 -13.08
CA SER A 225 -38.09 13.82 -12.48
C SER A 225 -37.67 15.15 -11.89
#